data_AF-A0AAN9Y9X6-F1
#
_entry.id   AF-A0AAN9Y9X6-F1
#
_cell.length_a   1.000
_cell.length_b   1.000
_cell.length_c   1.000
_cell.angle_alpha   90.00
_cell.angle_beta   90.00
_cell.angle_gamma   90.00
#
_symmetry.space_group_name_H-M   'P 1'
#
loop_
_entity.id
_entity.type
_entity.pdbx_description
1 polymer ?
#
loop_
_entity_poly.entity_id
_entity_poly.type
_entity_poly.pdbx_seq_one_letter_code
_entity_poly.pdbx_strand_id
1 'polypeptide(L)'
;MSRSNEDKYDNNRNSGPNNRRQYRLLSSEEILAGKKSYWSELEITGVVRNLSPELWKLTHLTSLFLNDNSLSRLPADLSKLVNLTVLDVSCNKLRSLPQELGELIYLR
;
A
#
# COMPACT_ATOMS: atom_id res chain seq x y z
N MET A 1 10.46 37.81 19.20
CA MET A 1 9.25 37.36 18.48
C MET A 1 9.69 36.28 17.50
N SER A 2 8.97 35.16 17.55
CA SER A 2 8.93 34.05 16.58
C SER A 2 10.21 33.24 16.34
N ARG A 3 10.32 32.15 17.11
CA ARG A 3 10.95 30.90 16.68
C ARG A 3 10.04 30.27 15.63
N SER A 4 10.52 30.09 14.41
CA SER A 4 9.89 29.19 13.45
C SER A 4 10.82 28.01 13.27
N ASN A 5 10.47 26.91 13.93
CA ASN A 5 11.00 25.59 13.64
C ASN A 5 10.54 25.20 12.22
N GLU A 6 11.43 25.30 11.24
CA GLU A 6 11.32 24.52 10.01
C GLU A 6 11.98 23.16 10.25
N ASP A 7 11.28 22.32 11.01
CA ASP A 7 11.63 20.92 11.18
C ASP A 7 11.39 20.17 9.86
N LYS A 8 12.51 19.80 9.23
CA LYS A 8 12.78 18.46 8.68
C LYS A 8 11.66 17.81 7.85
N TYR A 9 11.63 18.16 6.56
CA TYR A 9 11.33 17.16 5.54
C TYR A 9 12.62 16.88 4.78
N ASP A 10 13.49 16.09 5.41
CA ASP A 10 14.69 15.56 4.76
C ASP A 10 14.24 14.67 3.61
N ASN A 11 14.48 15.16 2.40
CA ASN A 11 14.28 14.49 1.14
C ASN A 11 15.24 13.30 1.04
N ASN A 12 14.92 12.16 1.68
CA ASN A 12 15.55 10.90 1.31
C ASN A 12 14.86 10.32 0.08
N ARG A 13 15.02 11.02 -1.06
CA ARG A 13 14.84 10.45 -2.40
C ARG A 13 15.99 9.48 -2.65
N ASN A 14 15.93 8.30 -2.03
CA ASN A 14 16.69 7.17 -2.51
C ASN A 14 15.98 5.85 -2.19
N SER A 15 14.92 5.61 -2.94
CA SER A 15 14.53 4.24 -3.27
C SER A 15 14.65 4.13 -4.78
N GLY A 16 15.88 3.92 -5.25
CA GLY A 16 16.09 3.36 -6.59
C GLY A 16 15.27 2.07 -6.74
N PRO A 17 14.99 1.62 -7.97
CA PRO A 17 14.18 0.42 -8.18
C PRO A 17 14.80 -0.73 -7.39
N ASN A 18 14.12 -1.15 -6.31
CA ASN A 18 14.58 -2.23 -5.47
C ASN A 18 14.65 -3.48 -6.35
N ASN A 19 15.86 -3.91 -6.70
CA ASN A 19 16.14 -5.14 -7.47
C ASN A 19 15.61 -6.42 -6.79
N ARG A 20 14.94 -6.30 -5.63
CA ARG A 20 14.22 -7.35 -4.90
C ARG A 20 12.74 -7.49 -5.31
N ARG A 21 12.18 -6.57 -6.10
CA ARG A 21 10.77 -6.57 -6.53
C ARG A 21 10.56 -7.24 -7.89
N GLN A 22 11.28 -8.34 -8.17
CA GLN A 22 10.98 -9.17 -9.34
C GLN A 22 9.80 -10.08 -9.01
N TYR A 23 8.61 -9.52 -9.10
CA TYR A 23 7.36 -10.24 -8.92
C TYR A 23 6.98 -10.94 -10.23
N ARG A 24 7.10 -12.27 -10.27
CA ARG A 24 6.65 -13.07 -11.41
C ARG A 24 5.14 -13.23 -11.35
N LEU A 25 4.43 -12.67 -12.34
CA LEU A 25 3.01 -12.96 -12.56
C LEU A 25 2.84 -14.47 -12.79
N LEU A 26 1.89 -15.08 -12.08
CA LEU A 26 1.50 -16.47 -12.31
C LEU A 26 0.95 -16.62 -13.73
N SER A 27 1.30 -17.71 -14.40
CA SER A 27 0.67 -18.04 -15.69
C SER A 27 -0.80 -18.45 -15.49
N SER A 28 -1.59 -18.41 -16.57
CA SER A 28 -3.00 -18.86 -16.54
C SER A 28 -3.13 -20.32 -16.07
N GLU A 29 -2.18 -21.18 -16.44
CA GLU A 29 -2.14 -22.59 -16.04
C GLU A 29 -1.89 -22.74 -14.54
N GLU A 30 -1.02 -21.90 -13.98
CA GLU A 30 -0.71 -21.90 -12.55
C GLU A 30 -1.89 -21.44 -11.71
N ILE A 31 -2.64 -20.45 -12.19
CA ILE A 31 -3.88 -19.99 -11.56
C ILE A 31 -4.93 -21.12 -11.57
N LEU A 32 -5.09 -21.82 -12.70
CA LEU A 32 -6.01 -22.96 -12.82
C LEU A 32 -5.59 -24.15 -11.95
N ALA A 33 -4.28 -24.35 -11.75
CA ALA A 33 -3.73 -25.33 -10.82
C ALA A 33 -3.89 -24.93 -9.34
N GLY A 34 -4.54 -23.79 -9.04
CA GLY A 34 -4.79 -23.33 -7.69
C GLY A 34 -3.58 -22.70 -7.00
N LYS A 35 -2.48 -22.42 -7.73
CA LYS A 35 -1.36 -21.67 -7.17
C LYS A 35 -1.82 -20.24 -6.88
N LYS A 36 -1.55 -19.77 -5.67
CA LYS A 36 -1.80 -18.39 -5.26
C LYS A 36 -0.50 -17.58 -5.30
N SER A 37 -0.61 -16.29 -5.57
CA SER A 37 0.53 -15.39 -5.44
C SER A 37 0.86 -15.23 -3.96
N TYR A 38 2.15 -15.13 -3.64
CA TYR A 38 2.67 -15.00 -2.27
C TYR A 38 3.38 -13.66 -2.07
N TRP A 39 3.05 -12.64 -2.88
CA TRP A 39 3.72 -11.34 -2.77
C TRP A 39 3.35 -10.71 -1.44
N SER A 40 4.32 -10.64 -0.53
CA SER A 40 4.14 -10.03 0.78
C SER A 40 4.11 -8.49 0.69
N GLU A 41 4.71 -7.93 -0.36
CA GLU A 41 4.75 -6.49 -0.57
C GLU A 41 4.13 -6.14 -1.92
N LEU A 42 3.35 -5.07 -1.95
CA LEU A 42 2.79 -4.50 -3.16
C LEU A 42 3.02 -3.00 -3.18
N GLU A 43 3.53 -2.51 -4.29
CA GLU A 43 3.64 -1.08 -4.57
C GLU A 43 2.82 -0.76 -5.81
N ILE A 44 2.01 0.30 -5.71
CA ILE A 44 1.21 0.81 -6.81
C ILE A 44 1.62 2.26 -7.03
N THR A 45 2.17 2.56 -8.21
CA THR A 45 2.62 3.90 -8.60
C THR A 45 1.84 4.44 -9.79
N GLY A 46 1.87 5.77 -9.98
CA GLY A 46 1.26 6.45 -11.12
C GLY A 46 0.24 7.50 -10.70
N VAL A 47 -0.89 7.58 -11.41
CA VAL A 47 -1.97 8.55 -11.12
C VAL A 47 -3.27 7.81 -10.78
N VAL A 48 -3.16 6.81 -9.89
CA VAL A 48 -4.29 5.95 -9.54
C VAL A 48 -5.30 6.73 -8.70
N ARG A 49 -6.57 6.69 -9.12
CA ARG A 49 -7.69 7.35 -8.41
C ARG A 49 -8.56 6.36 -7.66
N ASN A 50 -8.63 5.12 -8.13
CA ASN A 50 -9.46 4.04 -7.59
C ASN A 50 -8.66 2.74 -7.60
N LEU A 51 -8.83 1.93 -6.56
CA LEU A 51 -8.24 0.61 -6.44
C LEU A 51 -9.31 -0.47 -6.68
N SER A 52 -8.92 -1.57 -7.31
CA SER A 52 -9.82 -2.70 -7.54
C SER A 52 -10.17 -3.39 -6.21
N PRO A 53 -11.43 -3.81 -5.99
CA PRO A 53 -11.82 -4.58 -4.81
C PRO A 53 -11.06 -5.91 -4.64
N GLU A 54 -10.55 -6.46 -5.75
CA GLU A 54 -9.77 -7.70 -5.75
C GLU A 54 -8.45 -7.55 -4.96
N LEU A 55 -7.93 -6.33 -4.82
CA LEU A 55 -6.73 -6.05 -4.03
C LEU A 55 -6.91 -6.47 -2.56
N TRP A 56 -8.12 -6.33 -2.03
CA TRP A 56 -8.43 -6.61 -0.63
C TRP A 56 -8.55 -8.10 -0.32
N LYS A 57 -8.51 -8.96 -1.34
CA LYS A 57 -8.44 -10.42 -1.18
C LYS A 57 -7.01 -10.91 -0.94
N LEU A 58 -5.99 -10.05 -1.10
CA LEU A 58 -4.59 -10.39 -0.88
C LEU A 58 -4.24 -10.34 0.62
N THR A 59 -4.91 -11.18 1.42
CA THR A 59 -4.78 -11.21 2.90
C THR A 59 -3.37 -11.59 3.39
N HIS A 60 -2.49 -12.04 2.49
CA HIS A 60 -1.09 -12.36 2.75
C HIS A 60 -0.15 -11.14 2.66
N LEU A 61 -0.65 -9.98 2.22
CA LEU A 61 0.15 -8.76 2.16
C LEU A 61 0.55 -8.32 3.57
N THR A 62 1.83 -7.99 3.71
CA THR A 62 2.41 -7.40 4.91
C THR A 62 2.79 -5.93 4.67
N SER A 63 3.12 -5.54 3.43
CA SER A 63 3.43 -4.15 3.08
C SER A 63 2.65 -3.68 1.85
N LEU A 64 2.00 -2.53 1.96
CA LEU A 64 1.24 -1.90 0.87
C LEU A 64 1.69 -0.45 0.70
N PHE A 65 2.32 -0.16 -0.43
CA PHE A 65 2.79 1.17 -0.80
C PHE A 65 1.87 1.75 -1.87
N LEU A 66 1.12 2.79 -1.50
CA LEU A 66 0.21 3.56 -2.33
C LEU A 66 0.63 5.03 -2.42
N ASN A 67 1.85 5.35 -1.99
CA ASN A 67 2.37 6.71 -1.98
C ASN A 67 2.39 7.33 -3.40
N ASP A 68 2.27 8.65 -3.45
CA ASP A 68 2.30 9.43 -4.71
C ASP A 68 1.24 8.99 -5.73
N ASN A 69 0.00 8.87 -5.27
CA ASN A 69 -1.17 8.60 -6.11
C ASN A 69 -2.23 9.70 -5.96
N SER A 70 -3.39 9.53 -6.61
CA SER A 70 -4.52 10.46 -6.55
C SER A 70 -5.73 9.88 -5.84
N LEU A 71 -5.51 9.01 -4.84
CA LEU A 71 -6.59 8.41 -4.06
C LEU A 71 -7.29 9.48 -3.24
N SER A 72 -8.62 9.53 -3.33
CA SER A 72 -9.47 10.45 -2.56
C SER A 72 -10.03 9.84 -1.29
N ARG A 73 -10.09 8.51 -1.23
CA ARG A 73 -10.56 7.71 -0.09
C ARG A 73 -9.88 6.35 -0.08
N LEU A 74 -9.81 5.72 1.09
CA LEU A 74 -9.53 4.29 1.24
C LEU A 74 -10.83 3.56 1.58
N PRO A 75 -11.11 2.38 0.98
CA PRO A 75 -12.30 1.61 1.31
C PRO A 75 -12.16 0.92 2.66
N ALA A 76 -13.29 0.67 3.33
CA ALA A 76 -13.35 -0.12 4.56
C ALA A 76 -12.77 -1.54 4.37
N ASP A 77 -12.95 -2.12 3.17
CA ASP A 77 -12.39 -3.43 2.80
C ASP A 77 -10.87 -3.54 2.97
N LEU A 78 -10.14 -2.42 3.07
CA LEU A 78 -8.71 -2.44 3.34
C LEU A 78 -8.38 -3.14 4.69
N SER A 79 -9.33 -3.16 5.64
CA SER A 79 -9.16 -3.89 6.92
C SER A 79 -9.06 -5.41 6.76
N LYS A 80 -9.47 -5.96 5.60
CA LYS A 80 -9.30 -7.38 5.26
C LYS A 80 -7.84 -7.78 5.10
N LEU A 81 -6.92 -6.83 4.93
CA LEU A 81 -5.48 -7.06 4.89
C LEU A 81 -4.94 -7.28 6.31
N VAL A 82 -5.45 -8.30 7.00
CA VAL A 82 -5.23 -8.54 8.43
C VAL A 82 -3.76 -8.74 8.83
N ASN A 83 -2.88 -9.08 7.88
CA ASN A 83 -1.44 -9.25 8.11
C ASN A 83 -0.61 -8.01 7.78
N LEU A 84 -1.25 -6.90 7.42
CA LEU A 84 -0.57 -5.67 7.02
C LEU A 84 0.15 -5.05 8.22
N THR A 85 1.46 -4.86 8.08
CA THR A 85 2.32 -4.20 9.06
C THR A 85 2.77 -2.82 8.60
N VAL A 86 2.78 -2.58 7.28
CA VAL A 86 3.17 -1.30 6.67
C VAL A 86 2.12 -0.87 5.65
N LEU A 87 1.60 0.35 5.82
CA LEU A 87 0.73 1.01 4.87
C LEU A 87 1.25 2.42 4.60
N ASP A 88 1.74 2.68 3.40
CA ASP A 88 2.11 4.03 2.98
C ASP A 88 1.05 4.59 2.02
N VAL A 89 0.37 5.64 2.46
CA VAL A 89 -0.63 6.39 1.67
C VAL A 89 -0.26 7.87 1.54
N SER A 90 1.01 8.20 1.79
CA SER A 90 1.53 9.57 1.67
C SER A 90 1.33 10.13 0.26
N CYS A 91 1.32 11.46 0.13
CA CYS A 91 1.16 12.15 -1.15
C CYS A 91 -0.10 11.71 -1.95
N ASN A 92 -1.20 11.41 -1.25
CA ASN A 92 -2.53 11.22 -1.85
C ASN A 92 -3.46 12.40 -1.57
N LYS A 93 -4.71 12.33 -2.05
CA LYS A 93 -5.75 13.35 -1.85
C LYS A 93 -6.78 12.91 -0.79
N LEU A 94 -6.34 12.11 0.19
CA LEU A 94 -7.19 11.57 1.24
C LEU A 94 -7.64 12.70 2.18
N ARG A 95 -8.96 12.80 2.42
CA ARG A 95 -9.54 13.75 3.37
C ARG A 95 -9.80 13.15 4.75
N SER A 96 -9.93 11.83 4.78
CA SER A 96 -10.19 11.04 5.98
C SER A 96 -9.66 9.63 5.77
N LEU A 97 -9.44 8.93 6.88
CA LEU A 97 -9.15 7.50 6.89
C LEU A 97 -10.40 6.75 7.37
N PRO A 98 -10.66 5.54 6.85
CA PRO A 98 -11.74 4.68 7.34
C PRO A 98 -11.47 4.29 8.80
N GLN A 99 -12.52 4.19 9.61
CA GLN A 99 -12.39 3.75 11.02
C GLN A 99 -11.91 2.30 11.11
N GLU A 100 -12.22 1.50 10.09
CA GLU A 100 -11.86 0.09 9.95
C GLU A 100 -10.34 -0.11 9.86
N LEU A 101 -9.58 0.97 9.62
CA LEU A 101 -8.12 0.93 9.74
C LEU A 101 -7.65 0.53 11.15
N GLY A 102 -8.47 0.80 12.18
CA GLY A 102 -8.23 0.35 13.55
C GLY A 102 -8.30 -1.17 13.75
N GLU A 103 -8.86 -1.92 12.80
CA GLU A 103 -8.88 -3.39 12.84
C GLU A 103 -7.52 -4.00 12.44
N LEU A 104 -6.64 -3.21 11.81
CA LEU A 104 -5.29 -3.63 11.42
C LEU A 104 -4.33 -3.57 12.62
N ILE A 105 -4.50 -4.50 13.56
CA ILE A 105 -3.76 -4.53 14.83
C ILE A 105 -2.24 -4.66 14.70
N TYR A 106 -1.75 -5.12 13.54
CA TYR A 106 -0.31 -5.26 13.27
C TYR A 106 0.29 -4.07 12.53
N LEU A 107 -0.54 -3.10 12.12
CA LEU A 107 -0.10 -1.90 11.42
C LEU A 107 0.72 -1.02 12.37
N ARG A 108 1.92 -0.62 11.92
CA ARG A 108 2.90 0.13 12.73
C ARG A 108 3.02 1.58 12.32
#